data_AF-A0A7S3MU18-F1
#
_entry.id   AF-A0A7S3MU18-F1
#
_cell.length_a   1.000
_cell.length_b   1.000
_cell.length_c   1.000
_cell.angle_alpha   90.00
_cell.angle_beta   90.00
_cell.angle_gamma   90.00
#
_symmetry.space_group_name_H-M   'P 1'
#
loop_
_entity.id
_entity.type
_entity.pdbx_description
1 polymer ?
#
loop_
_entity_poly.entity_id
_entity_poly.type
_entity_poly.pdbx_seq_one_letter_code
_entity_poly.pdbx_strand_id
1 'polypeptide(L)'
;GLQSVMNTDGNSSMGFAMPNISEDDQEQFESMKKDPEIYDKITKSIAPSIYGHPDIKKAIACLLFGGCPKKLPDGMRLRGDINVLLLGDPSVAKSQFLKFVDRVAPISV
;
A
#
# COMPACT_ATOMS: atom_id res chain seq x y z
N GLY A 1 20.28 26.14 11.37
CA GLY A 1 19.50 27.17 12.06
C GLY A 1 18.18 27.33 11.33
N LEU A 2 17.08 27.40 12.09
CA LEU A 2 15.71 27.76 11.69
C LEU A 2 15.03 26.75 10.74
N GLN A 3 13.82 26.22 10.98
CA GLN A 3 12.81 26.52 11.99
C GLN A 3 11.91 25.29 12.18
N SER A 4 11.64 24.97 13.44
CA SER A 4 10.58 24.06 13.86
C SER A 4 9.21 24.61 13.44
N VAL A 5 8.46 23.85 12.65
CA VAL A 5 7.00 23.99 12.59
C VAL A 5 6.41 22.77 13.27
N MET A 6 5.96 22.98 14.50
CA MET A 6 5.09 22.05 15.21
C MET A 6 3.75 22.03 14.48
N ASN A 7 3.46 20.94 13.75
CA ASN A 7 2.08 20.54 13.49
C ASN A 7 1.74 19.41 14.47
N THR A 8 0.79 19.71 15.34
CA THR A 8 0.12 18.79 16.25
C THR A 8 -0.69 17.79 15.44
N ASP A 9 -0.03 16.72 14.98
CA ASP A 9 -0.65 15.44 14.68
C ASP A 9 0.36 14.37 15.11
N GLY A 10 -0.05 13.46 15.99
CA GLY A 10 0.78 12.43 16.59
C GLY A 10 1.21 11.35 15.60
N ASN A 11 1.87 11.72 14.51
CA ASN A 11 2.45 10.80 13.55
C ASN A 11 3.86 10.44 14.02
N SER A 12 4.01 9.25 14.60
CA SER A 12 5.32 8.65 14.83
C SER A 12 6.03 8.55 13.49
N SER A 13 6.98 9.45 13.26
CA SER A 13 7.87 9.44 12.10
C SER A 13 8.74 8.19 12.17
N MET A 14 8.23 7.08 11.66
CA MET A 14 9.09 5.95 11.29
C MET A 14 9.89 6.43 10.08
N GLY A 15 11.21 6.48 10.21
CA GLY A 15 12.12 6.99 9.19
C GLY A 15 12.07 6.14 7.92
N PHE A 16 11.29 6.59 6.95
CA PHE A 16 11.38 6.13 5.57
C PHE A 16 12.09 7.24 4.78
N ALA A 17 13.09 6.87 3.99
CA ALA A 17 13.59 7.77 2.96
C ALA A 17 12.45 7.97 1.97
N MET A 18 11.71 9.08 2.11
CA MET A 18 10.73 9.48 1.12
C MET A 18 11.48 9.60 -0.22
N PRO A 19 11.05 8.90 -1.28
CA PRO A 19 11.62 9.14 -2.60
C PRO A 19 11.44 10.64 -2.93
N ASN A 20 12.44 11.24 -3.57
CA ASN A 20 12.32 12.61 -4.04
C ASN A 20 11.24 12.64 -5.14
N ILE A 21 10.05 13.13 -4.80
CA ILE A 21 8.93 13.27 -5.73
C ILE A 21 9.21 14.51 -6.59
N SER A 22 9.36 14.33 -7.91
CA SER A 22 9.52 15.42 -8.86
C SER A 22 8.18 16.15 -9.10
N GLU A 23 8.23 17.36 -9.65
CA GLU A 23 7.03 18.06 -10.12
C GLU A 23 6.26 17.22 -11.17
N ASP A 24 6.99 16.53 -12.07
CA ASP A 24 6.40 15.63 -13.06
C ASP A 24 5.64 14.45 -12.42
N ASP A 25 6.17 13.88 -11.33
CA ASP A 25 5.51 12.79 -10.60
C ASP A 25 4.22 13.29 -9.94
N GLN A 26 4.24 14.53 -9.43
CA GLN A 26 3.10 15.15 -8.77
C GLN A 26 1.96 15.42 -9.77
N GLU A 27 2.28 15.88 -10.99
CA GLU A 27 1.30 15.99 -12.08
C GLU A 27 0.71 14.64 -12.46
N GLN A 28 1.55 13.59 -12.54
CA GLN A 28 1.08 12.24 -12.82
C GLN A 28 0.14 11.72 -11.73
N PHE A 29 0.46 11.89 -10.45
CA PHE A 29 -0.42 11.49 -9.34
C PHE A 29 -1.77 12.22 -9.39
N GLU A 30 -1.77 13.51 -9.68
CA GLU A 30 -3.02 14.30 -9.78
C GLU A 30 -3.87 13.87 -10.99
N SER A 31 -3.24 13.47 -12.09
CA SER A 31 -3.94 12.87 -13.24
C SER A 31 -4.55 11.51 -12.90
N MET A 32 -3.79 10.64 -12.21
CA MET A 32 -4.23 9.30 -11.81
C MET A 32 -5.35 9.34 -10.78
N LYS A 33 -5.33 10.32 -9.87
CA LYS A 33 -6.38 10.52 -8.86
C LYS A 33 -7.75 10.83 -9.47
N LYS A 34 -7.80 11.45 -10.65
CA LYS A 34 -9.04 11.82 -11.35
C LYS A 34 -9.62 10.68 -12.17
N ASP A 35 -8.88 9.59 -12.35
CA ASP A 35 -9.28 8.45 -13.15
C ASP A 35 -10.29 7.57 -12.39
N PRO A 36 -11.52 7.39 -12.89
CA PRO A 36 -12.52 6.56 -12.22
C PRO A 36 -12.14 5.07 -12.19
N GLU A 37 -11.25 4.61 -13.07
CA GLU A 37 -10.80 3.22 -13.14
C GLU A 37 -9.47 2.98 -12.40
N ILE A 38 -8.97 3.95 -11.62
CA ILE A 38 -7.66 3.88 -10.96
C ILE A 38 -7.50 2.61 -10.10
N TYR A 39 -8.56 2.21 -9.40
CA TYR A 39 -8.55 1.01 -8.56
C TYR A 39 -8.30 -0.26 -9.37
N ASP A 40 -8.94 -0.38 -10.52
CA ASP A 40 -8.77 -1.53 -11.40
C ASP A 40 -7.43 -1.49 -12.12
N LYS A 41 -6.92 -0.30 -12.48
CA LYS A 41 -5.58 -0.13 -13.04
C LYS A 41 -4.50 -0.56 -12.07
N ILE A 42 -4.60 -0.15 -10.80
CA ILE A 42 -3.67 -0.59 -9.74
C ILE A 42 -3.81 -2.09 -9.52
N THR A 43 -5.02 -2.62 -9.43
CA THR A 43 -5.24 -4.06 -9.25
C THR A 43 -4.61 -4.88 -10.39
N LYS A 44 -4.74 -4.43 -11.64
CA LYS A 44 -4.16 -5.10 -12.81
C LYS A 44 -2.62 -5.02 -12.84
N SER A 45 -2.03 -3.98 -12.25
CA SER A 45 -0.57 -3.84 -12.16
C SER A 45 0.05 -4.72 -11.08
N ILE A 46 -0.75 -5.30 -10.16
CA ILE A 46 -0.28 -6.30 -9.20
C ILE A 46 -0.03 -7.64 -9.89
N ALA A 47 1.22 -8.13 -9.78
CA ALA A 47 1.68 -9.39 -10.35
C ALA A 47 1.15 -9.62 -11.79
N PRO A 48 1.54 -8.77 -12.76
CA PRO A 48 0.96 -8.79 -14.11
C PRO A 48 1.28 -10.08 -14.87
N SER A 49 2.33 -10.80 -14.46
CA SER A 49 2.71 -12.11 -15.01
C SER A 49 1.76 -13.25 -14.62
N ILE A 50 0.88 -13.04 -13.63
CA ILE A 50 -0.10 -14.03 -13.19
C ILE A 50 -1.47 -13.67 -13.79
N TYR A 51 -2.03 -14.58 -14.59
CA TYR A 51 -3.36 -14.42 -15.17
C TYR A 51 -4.46 -14.73 -14.14
N GLY A 52 -5.57 -14.00 -14.22
CA GLY A 52 -6.75 -14.21 -13.38
C GLY A 52 -6.58 -13.73 -11.92
N HIS A 53 -7.36 -14.34 -11.03
CA HIS A 53 -7.40 -14.05 -9.59
C HIS A 53 -7.57 -12.57 -9.22
N PRO A 54 -8.59 -11.87 -9.78
CA PRO A 54 -8.79 -10.44 -9.52
C PRO A 54 -8.95 -10.14 -8.03
N ASP A 55 -9.61 -11.01 -7.28
CA ASP A 55 -9.84 -10.81 -5.85
C ASP A 55 -8.55 -10.91 -5.02
N ILE A 56 -7.64 -11.83 -5.38
CA ILE A 56 -6.33 -11.94 -4.73
C ILE A 56 -5.50 -10.69 -5.01
N LYS A 57 -5.51 -10.20 -6.26
CA LYS A 57 -4.79 -8.97 -6.63
C LYS A 57 -5.33 -7.75 -5.89
N LYS A 58 -6.66 -7.64 -5.74
CA LYS A 58 -7.31 -6.59 -4.94
C LYS A 58 -6.89 -6.68 -3.47
N ALA A 59 -6.91 -7.87 -2.88
CA ALA A 59 -6.49 -8.09 -1.50
C ALA A 59 -5.02 -7.69 -1.27
N ILE A 60 -4.14 -8.02 -2.22
CA ILE A 60 -2.72 -7.61 -2.18
C ILE A 60 -2.57 -6.09 -2.33
N ALA A 61 -3.34 -5.45 -3.22
CA ALA A 61 -3.34 -4.00 -3.32
C ALA A 61 -3.71 -3.37 -1.97
N CYS A 62 -4.80 -3.81 -1.33
CA CYS A 62 -5.18 -3.34 0.00
C CYS A 62 -4.09 -3.61 1.06
N LEU A 63 -3.43 -4.77 1.02
CA LEU A 63 -2.32 -5.10 1.90
C LEU A 63 -1.16 -4.10 1.76
N LEU A 64 -0.80 -3.72 0.53
CA LEU A 64 0.31 -2.80 0.25
C LEU A 64 0.00 -1.35 0.63
N PHE A 65 -1.24 -0.88 0.41
CA PHE A 65 -1.65 0.47 0.83
C PHE A 65 -1.89 0.56 2.34
N GLY A 66 -2.34 -0.54 2.96
CA GLY A 66 -2.75 -0.58 4.35
C GLY A 66 -4.03 0.23 4.63
N GLY A 67 -4.39 0.31 5.91
CA GLY A 67 -5.47 1.15 6.41
C GLY A 67 -4.97 2.22 7.36
N CYS A 68 -5.87 3.10 7.77
CA CYS A 68 -5.54 4.19 8.69
C CYS A 68 -5.74 3.76 10.15
N PRO A 69 -4.69 3.69 10.98
CA PRO A 69 -4.82 3.39 12.40
C PRO A 69 -5.57 4.53 13.10
N LYS A 70 -6.51 4.18 13.98
CA LYS A 70 -7.34 5.18 14.68
C LYS A 70 -7.07 5.15 16.17
N LYS A 71 -7.03 6.33 16.79
CA LYS A 71 -6.96 6.48 18.24
C LYS A 71 -8.34 6.89 18.75
N LEU A 72 -8.89 6.10 19.68
CA LEU A 72 -10.17 6.39 20.30
C LEU A 72 -10.01 7.45 21.40
N PRO A 73 -11.11 8.17 21.75
CA PRO A 73 -11.11 9.12 22.86
C PRO A 73 -10.70 8.47 24.19
N ASP A 74 -10.94 7.18 24.35
CA ASP A 74 -10.58 6.40 25.56
C ASP A 74 -9.10 5.97 25.59
N GLY A 75 -8.27 6.44 24.65
CA GLY A 75 -6.84 6.15 24.58
C GLY A 75 -6.47 4.83 23.90
N MET A 76 -7.44 3.96 23.59
CA MET A 76 -7.22 2.74 22.82
C MET A 76 -6.81 3.03 21.37
N ARG A 77 -5.96 2.16 20.81
CA ARG A 77 -5.52 2.20 19.41
C ARG A 77 -6.16 1.07 18.62
N LEU A 78 -6.85 1.40 17.53
CA LEU A 78 -7.32 0.44 16.55
C LEU A 78 -6.26 0.23 15.47
N ARG A 79 -6.01 -1.05 15.16
CA ARG A 79 -5.09 -1.46 14.10
C ARG A 79 -5.63 -1.04 12.73
N GLY A 80 -4.78 -0.39 11.93
CA GLY A 80 -5.07 -0.04 10.54
C GLY A 80 -4.54 -1.07 9.53
N ASP A 81 -3.58 -1.90 9.92
CA ASP A 81 -2.95 -2.84 8.99
C ASP A 81 -3.90 -3.97 8.59
N ILE A 82 -3.76 -4.38 7.33
CA ILE A 82 -4.52 -5.47 6.74
C ILE A 82 -3.61 -6.70 6.72
N ASN A 83 -4.13 -7.86 7.14
CA ASN A 83 -3.42 -9.13 6.97
C ASN A 83 -4.17 -10.00 5.98
N VAL A 84 -3.46 -10.64 5.07
CA VAL A 84 -4.03 -11.52 4.05
C VAL A 84 -3.44 -12.92 4.21
N LEU A 85 -4.32 -13.92 4.31
CA LEU A 85 -3.96 -15.33 4.25
C LEU A 85 -4.36 -15.90 2.88
N LEU A 86 -3.39 -16.41 2.13
CA LEU A 86 -3.64 -17.07 0.85
C LEU A 86 -3.72 -18.59 1.03
N LEU A 87 -4.93 -19.14 0.94
CA LEU A 87 -5.20 -20.59 1.00
C LEU A 87 -5.72 -21.09 -0.35
N GLY A 88 -5.33 -22.30 -0.74
CA GLY A 88 -5.83 -22.94 -1.96
C GLY A 88 -4.98 -24.10 -2.43
N ASP A 89 -5.35 -24.67 -3.57
CA ASP A 89 -4.75 -25.88 -4.13
C ASP A 89 -3.27 -25.70 -4.55
N PRO A 90 -2.47 -26.78 -4.59
CA PRO A 90 -1.15 -26.72 -5.21
C PRO A 90 -1.25 -26.17 -6.65
N SER A 91 -0.20 -25.47 -7.09
CA SER A 91 -0.10 -24.86 -8.45
C SER A 91 -0.93 -23.60 -8.74
N VAL A 92 -1.62 -23.00 -7.77
CA VAL A 92 -2.41 -21.75 -7.96
C VAL A 92 -1.58 -20.46 -7.75
N ALA A 93 -0.30 -20.47 -8.17
CA ALA A 93 0.60 -19.31 -8.13
C ALA A 93 0.76 -18.54 -6.77
N LYS A 94 0.28 -19.09 -5.64
CA LYS A 94 0.34 -18.45 -4.31
C LYS A 94 1.73 -17.92 -3.94
N SER A 95 2.76 -18.75 -4.12
CA SER A 95 4.15 -18.35 -3.86
C SER A 95 4.65 -17.25 -4.80
N GLN A 96 4.13 -17.16 -6.02
CA GLN A 96 4.50 -16.09 -6.97
C GLN A 96 3.90 -14.74 -6.56
N PHE A 97 2.67 -14.74 -6.02
CA PHE A 97 2.10 -13.53 -5.43
C PHE A 97 2.94 -13.03 -4.26
N LEU A 98 3.35 -13.91 -3.34
CA LEU A 98 4.19 -13.53 -2.21
C LEU A 98 5.57 -13.00 -2.66
N LYS A 99 6.19 -13.62 -3.68
CA LYS A 99 7.44 -13.12 -4.29
C LYS A 99 7.30 -11.77 -5.01
N PHE A 100 6.10 -11.43 -5.47
CA PHE A 100 5.84 -10.11 -6.03
C PHE A 100 5.73 -9.08 -4.92
N VAL A 101 4.97 -9.38 -3.86
CA VAL A 101 4.81 -8.52 -2.68
C VAL A 101 6.17 -8.24 -2.05
N ASP A 102 7.01 -9.26 -1.89
CA ASP A 102 8.37 -9.14 -1.36
C ASP A 102 9.28 -8.20 -2.17
N ARG A 103 9.02 -8.04 -3.48
CA ARG A 103 9.82 -7.14 -4.33
C ARG A 103 9.29 -5.69 -4.36
N VAL A 104 8.01 -5.50 -4.07
CA VAL A 104 7.33 -4.20 -4.22
C VAL A 104 7.15 -3.52 -2.86
N ALA A 105 7.02 -4.29 -1.78
CA ALA A 105 6.90 -3.74 -0.45
C ALA A 105 8.20 -3.04 -0.03
N PRO A 106 8.13 -1.85 0.60
CA PRO A 106 9.32 -1.12 1.04
C PRO A 106 10.06 -1.84 2.20
N ILE A 107 9.35 -2.67 2.95
CA ILE A 107 9.89 -3.57 3.98
C ILE A 107 9.17 -4.91 3.84
N SER A 108 9.92 -5.94 3.45
CA SER A 108 9.50 -7.33 3.47
C SER A 108 10.62 -8.20 4.07
N VAL A 109 10.23 -9.33 4.67
CA VAL A 109 11.11 -10.31 5.31
C VAL A 109 10.68 -11.71 4.89
#